data_AF-A0A3D3PSK4-F1
#
_entry.id   AF-A0A3D3PSK4-F1
#
_cell.length_a   1.000
_cell.length_b   1.000
_cell.length_c   1.000
_cell.angle_alpha   90.00
_cell.angle_beta   90.00
_cell.angle_gamma   90.00
#
_symmetry.space_group_name_H-M   'P 1'
#
loop_
_entity.id
_entity.type
_entity.pdbx_description
1 polymer ?
#
loop_
_entity_poly.entity_id
_entity_poly.type
_entity_poly.pdbx_seq_one_letter_code
_entity_poly.pdbx_strand_id
1 'polypeptide(L)' 'MTKKIALHPKHPERICWGCDKYCPADSLRCGNGSERTPHPVELFGDDWQEWGLDAVEKPVDAAER' A
#
# COMPACT_ATOMS: atom_id res chain seq x y z
N MET A 1 10.32 9.99 -1.06
CA MET A 1 10.86 8.96 -1.97
C MET A 1 9.70 8.13 -2.46
N THR A 2 9.53 7.98 -3.77
CA THR A 2 8.45 7.16 -4.36
C THR A 2 8.83 5.69 -4.22
N LYS A 3 8.24 4.99 -3.25
CA LYS A 3 8.42 3.55 -3.07
C LYS A 3 7.98 2.83 -4.34
N LYS A 4 8.84 1.98 -4.90
CA LYS A 4 8.44 1.04 -5.96
C LYS A 4 7.80 -0.18 -5.31
N ILE A 5 6.48 -0.17 -5.25
CA ILE A 5 5.68 -1.30 -4.80
C ILE A 5 5.55 -2.27 -5.97
N ALA A 6 5.75 -3.58 -5.72
CA ALA A 6 5.58 -4.58 -6.77
C ALA A 6 4.08 -4.75 -7.06
N LEU A 7 3.68 -4.84 -8.33
CA LEU A 7 2.27 -4.99 -8.71
C LEU A 7 1.72 -6.34 -8.24
N HIS A 8 2.47 -7.42 -8.52
CA HIS A 8 2.10 -8.80 -8.20
C HIS A 8 3.27 -9.52 -7.51
N PRO A 9 3.53 -9.25 -6.22
CA PRO A 9 4.46 -10.06 -5.45
C PRO A 9 3.97 -11.51 -5.36
N LYS A 10 4.87 -12.49 -5.53
CA LYS A 10 4.51 -13.92 -5.43
C LYS A 10 4.09 -14.38 -4.03
N HIS A 11 4.65 -13.72 -3.00
CA HIS A 11 4.43 -14.04 -1.59
C HIS A 11 4.28 -12.74 -0.78
N PRO A 12 3.20 -11.97 -0.99
CA PRO A 12 2.99 -10.70 -0.29
C PRO A 12 2.94 -10.86 1.23
N GLU A 13 2.51 -12.03 1.72
CA GLU A 13 2.33 -12.34 3.14
C GLU A 13 3.64 -12.36 3.94
N ARG A 14 4.79 -12.50 3.26
CA ARG A 14 6.10 -12.65 3.89
C ARG A 14 6.78 -11.32 4.24
N ILE A 15 6.27 -10.22 3.72
CA ILE A 15 6.91 -8.90 3.80
C ILE A 15 5.94 -7.89 4.43
N CYS A 16 6.48 -6.97 5.22
CA CYS A 16 5.77 -5.78 5.65
C CYS A 16 5.92 -4.66 4.63
N TRP A 17 4.80 -4.19 4.10
CA TRP A 17 4.74 -3.18 3.04
C TRP A 17 4.60 -1.74 3.58
N GLY A 18 4.50 -1.59 4.91
CA GLY A 18 4.33 -0.30 5.59
C GLY A 18 5.60 0.55 5.60
N CYS A 19 6.78 -0.06 5.52
CA CYS A 19 8.06 0.65 5.54
C CYS A 19 8.90 0.41 4.28
N ASP A 20 9.89 1.28 4.05
CA ASP A 20 10.84 1.15 2.92
C ASP A 20 11.83 -0.02 3.10
N LYS A 21 11.87 -0.62 4.29
CA LYS A 21 12.83 -1.66 4.64
C LYS A 21 12.39 -3.06 4.19
N TYR A 22 11.15 -3.23 3.73
CA TYR A 22 10.56 -4.52 3.36
C TYR A 22 10.92 -5.64 4.36
N CYS A 23 10.69 -5.35 5.64
CA CYS A 23 11.05 -6.29 6.70
C CYS A 23 10.24 -7.59 6.54
N PRO A 24 10.82 -8.75 6.87
CA PRO A 24 10.06 -9.99 6.88
C PRO A 24 8.93 -9.89 7.92
N ALA A 25 7.82 -10.57 7.66
CA ALA A 25 6.63 -10.56 8.51
C ALA A 25 6.94 -10.97 9.97
N ASP A 26 7.96 -11.80 10.17
CA ASP A 26 8.40 -12.30 11.47
C ASP A 26 9.43 -11.40 12.18
N SER A 27 10.01 -10.42 11.48
CA SER A 27 11.06 -9.53 12.03
C SER A 27 10.83 -8.08 11.62
N LEU A 28 9.68 -7.55 12.08
CA LEU A 28 9.24 -6.20 11.78
C LEU A 28 10.14 -5.16 12.46
N ARG A 29 10.76 -4.30 11.66
CA ARG A 29 11.55 -3.17 12.18
C ARG A 29 10.77 -1.86 12.22
N CYS A 30 9.63 -1.76 11.54
CA CYS A 30 8.78 -0.58 11.55
C CYS A 30 7.62 -0.77 12.53
N GLY A 31 7.46 0.16 13.47
CA GLY A 31 6.35 0.18 14.43
C GLY A 31 6.43 -0.92 15.49
N ASN A 32 7.41 -0.86 16.41
CA ASN A 32 7.48 -1.63 17.66
C ASN A 32 7.16 -3.15 17.59
N GLY A 33 7.22 -3.78 16.41
CA GLY A 33 6.78 -5.17 16.23
C GLY A 33 5.26 -5.38 16.30
N SER A 34 4.45 -4.33 16.21
CA SER A 34 3.02 -4.40 16.53
C SER A 34 2.21 -5.22 15.50
N GLU A 35 2.47 -5.06 14.20
CA GLU A 35 1.82 -5.85 13.14
C GLU A 35 2.41 -5.54 11.76
N ARG A 36 2.36 -6.52 10.85
CA ARG A 36 2.79 -6.31 9.46
C ARG A 36 1.71 -5.51 8.73
N THR A 37 2.12 -4.59 7.87
CA THR A 37 1.20 -4.01 6.89
C THR A 37 1.11 -4.94 5.67
N PRO A 38 -0.09 -5.45 5.32
CA PRO A 38 -0.28 -6.32 4.16
C PRO A 38 -0.08 -5.56 2.84
N HIS A 39 0.21 -6.29 1.77
CA HIS A 39 0.21 -5.75 0.42
C HIS A 39 -1.23 -5.45 -0.02
N PRO A 40 -1.48 -4.37 -0.79
CA PRO A 40 -2.82 -4.09 -1.33
C PRO A 40 -3.43 -5.26 -2.11
N VAL A 41 -2.62 -6.05 -2.84
CA VAL A 41 -3.08 -7.27 -3.53
C VAL A 41 -3.73 -8.30 -2.59
N GLU A 42 -3.30 -8.36 -1.32
CA GLU A 42 -3.88 -9.29 -0.34
C GLU A 42 -5.29 -8.87 0.08
N LEU A 43 -5.59 -7.57 -0.01
CA LEU A 43 -6.87 -6.99 0.43
C LEU A 43 -7.84 -6.79 -0.74
N PHE A 44 -7.33 -6.35 -1.89
CA PHE A 44 -8.13 -5.92 -3.04
C PHE A 44 -7.99 -6.84 -4.26
N GLY A 45 -7.08 -7.81 -4.23
CA GLY A 45 -6.84 -8.75 -5.34
C GLY A 45 -5.87 -8.23 -6.41
N ASP A 46 -5.72 -8.97 -7.51
CA ASP A 46 -4.73 -8.70 -8.56
C ASP A 46 -4.86 -7.32 -9.22
N ASP A 47 -6.06 -6.74 -9.34
CA ASP A 47 -6.22 -5.36 -9.87
C ASP A 47 -6.46 -4.26 -8.83
N TRP A 48 -5.89 -4.45 -7.64
CA TRP A 48 -5.75 -3.39 -6.64
C TRP A 48 -5.19 -2.05 -7.17
N GLN A 49 -4.42 -2.07 -8.26
CA GLN A 49 -3.89 -0.87 -8.93
C GLN A 49 -4.95 -0.08 -9.69
N GLU A 50 -5.99 -0.75 -10.18
CA GLU A 50 -7.10 -0.14 -10.89
C GLU A 50 -8.12 0.45 -9.90
N TRP A 51 -8.10 -0.04 -8.67
CA TRP A 51 -8.90 0.45 -7.56
C TRP A 51 -8.65 1.95 -7.28
N GLY A 52 -9.71 2.76 -7.44
CA GLY A 52 -9.66 4.20 -7.15
C GLY A 52 -9.16 5.06 -8.31
N LEU A 53 -8.87 4.49 -9.48
CA LEU A 53 -8.61 5.26 -10.71
C LEU A 53 -9.89 5.87 -11.30
N ASP A 54 -11.05 5.35 -10.91
CA ASP A 54 -12.39 5.85 -11.26
C ASP A 54 -12.82 7.06 -10.42
N ALA A 55 -11.99 7.54 -9.49
CA ALA A 55 -12.23 8.76 -8.75
C ALA A 55 -12.31 9.95 -9.73
N VAL A 56 -13.52 10.27 -10.16
CA VAL A 56 -13.82 11.46 -10.95
C VAL A 56 -13.27 12.65 -10.17
N GLU A 57 -12.31 13.35 -10.76
CA GLU A 57 -11.78 14.60 -10.22
C GLU A 57 -12.95 15.57 -10.05
N LYS A 58 -13.53 15.61 -8.85
CA LYS A 58 -14.49 16.66 -8.52
C LYS A 58 -13.69 17.96 -8.67
N PRO A 59 -14.12 18.89 -9.54
CA PRO A 59 -13.42 20.15 -9.69
C PRO A 59 -13.28 20.77 -8.31
N VAL A 60 -12.04 21.12 -7.95
CA VAL A 60 -11.74 21.90 -6.75
C VAL A 60 -12.47 23.22 -6.90
N ASP A 61 -13.67 23.29 -6.33
CA ASP A 61 -14.46 24.49 -6.33
C ASP A 61 -13.70 25.54 -5.50
N ALA A 62 -13.00 26.40 -6.22
CA ALA A 62 -12.28 27.56 -5.71
C ALA A 62 -13.32 28.61 -5.29
N ALA A 63 -14.14 28.30 -4.30
CA ALA A 63 -15.07 29.26 -3.71
C ALA A 63 -15.39 28.92 -2.26
N GLU A 64 -14.47 29.22 -1.35
CA GLU A 64 -14.91 29.84 -0.10
C GLU A 64 -13.92 30.96 0.23
N ARG A 65 -14.41 32.19 0.07
CA ARG A 65 -13.76 33.45 0.42
C ARG A 65 -14.00 33.75 1.90
#